data_AF-A0A2V5VHV9-F1
#
_entry.id   AF-A0A2V5VHV9-F1
#
_cell.length_a   1.000
_cell.length_b   1.000
_cell.length_c   1.000
_cell.angle_alpha   90.00
_cell.angle_beta   90.00
_cell.angle_gamma   90.00
#
_symmetry.space_group_name_H-M   'P 1'
#
loop_
_entity.id
_entity.type
_entity.pdbx_description
1 polymer ?
#
loop_
_entity_poly.entity_id
_entity_poly.type
_entity_poly.pdbx_seq_one_letter_code
_entity_poly.pdbx_strand_id
1 'polypeptide(L)'
;QPGTFRHKPASPPGKAVDLTHAAEKLQQSPQWTFSGRSGLFVPEKYFIGADGLPATLKTSQVHPPVPNEWLEEYGLPIADADVLDQDPDRDGFTNLDEWQGHTNPTDQNSHPDYVTKLTVASASMEPFHFMFSSRTEDTFGINTIDYTQPTQFLTVGDTIGGTRFKIIKFTPKSELNQYGTSLDVSELLLEHEDTKEQLTLVKEKVATSPQSVVTFTYSWPAGKSPQQFQVRKDQEFSLKPNEEIKYKLIDVQPAKAVIVNTQKPNEPIEIGFGAP
;
A
#
# COMPACT_ATOMS: atom_id res chain seq x y z
N GLN A 1 -67.30 -69.56 21.53
CA GLN A 1 -66.05 -70.04 20.89
C GLN A 1 -65.10 -68.85 20.77
N PRO A 2 -63.84 -68.99 21.21
CA PRO A 2 -62.89 -67.88 21.39
C PRO A 2 -62.21 -67.48 20.08
N GLY A 3 -61.84 -66.20 19.98
CA GLY A 3 -61.19 -65.59 18.82
C GLY A 3 -59.77 -66.10 18.59
N THR A 4 -59.46 -66.41 17.34
CA THR A 4 -58.14 -66.82 16.86
C THR A 4 -57.20 -65.61 16.76
N PHE A 5 -56.21 -65.52 17.64
CA PHE A 5 -55.06 -64.62 17.47
C PHE A 5 -54.08 -65.22 16.45
N ARG A 6 -53.78 -64.48 15.38
CA ARG A 6 -52.71 -64.81 14.42
C ARG A 6 -51.35 -64.47 15.06
N HIS A 7 -50.54 -65.48 15.37
CA HIS A 7 -49.14 -65.30 15.71
C HIS A 7 -48.33 -64.94 14.45
N LYS A 8 -47.60 -63.82 14.47
CA LYS A 8 -46.52 -63.56 13.50
C LYS A 8 -45.28 -64.37 13.92
N PRO A 9 -44.64 -65.15 13.03
CA PRO A 9 -43.40 -65.81 13.37
C PRO A 9 -42.27 -64.78 13.53
N ALA A 10 -41.42 -64.99 14.53
CA ALA A 10 -40.22 -64.17 14.76
C ALA A 10 -39.20 -64.38 13.64
N SER A 11 -38.52 -63.31 13.23
CA SER A 11 -37.40 -63.39 12.27
C SER A 11 -36.27 -64.25 12.83
N PRO A 12 -35.60 -65.07 12.00
CA PRO A 12 -34.47 -65.87 12.45
C PRO A 12 -33.30 -64.98 12.91
N PRO A 13 -32.51 -65.41 13.91
CA PRO A 13 -31.33 -64.67 14.32
C PRO A 13 -30.36 -64.54 13.15
N GLY A 14 -29.72 -63.37 13.04
CA GLY A 14 -28.71 -63.11 12.01
C GLY A 14 -27.62 -64.18 12.05
N LYS A 15 -27.26 -64.73 10.88
CA LYS A 15 -26.20 -65.74 10.77
C LYS A 15 -24.93 -65.23 11.46
N ALA A 16 -24.39 -66.03 12.37
CA ALA A 16 -23.09 -65.78 12.97
C ALA A 16 -22.05 -65.64 11.85
N VAL A 17 -21.29 -64.54 11.89
CA VAL A 17 -20.19 -64.29 10.97
C VAL A 17 -19.19 -65.44 11.14
N ASP A 18 -18.80 -66.05 10.03
CA ASP A 18 -18.00 -67.27 10.02
C ASP A 18 -16.69 -67.07 10.79
N LEU A 19 -16.41 -67.94 11.76
CA LEU A 19 -15.27 -67.84 12.69
C LEU A 19 -13.93 -67.81 11.92
N THR A 20 -13.93 -68.41 10.74
CA THR A 20 -12.82 -68.42 9.78
C THR A 20 -12.46 -67.01 9.29
N HIS A 21 -13.46 -66.18 8.96
CA HIS A 21 -13.24 -64.79 8.55
C HIS A 21 -12.70 -63.92 9.68
N ALA A 22 -13.12 -64.17 10.92
CA ALA A 22 -12.60 -63.47 12.09
C ALA A 22 -11.13 -63.85 12.38
N ALA A 23 -10.77 -65.13 12.20
CA ALA A 23 -9.40 -65.61 12.39
C ALA A 23 -8.44 -65.06 11.32
N GLU A 24 -8.87 -64.96 10.06
CA GLU A 24 -8.07 -64.39 8.97
C GLU A 24 -7.76 -62.90 9.20
N LYS A 25 -8.74 -62.15 9.74
CA LYS A 25 -8.59 -60.73 10.07
C LYS A 25 -7.65 -60.49 11.27
N LEU A 26 -7.47 -61.50 12.13
CA LEU A 26 -6.55 -61.49 13.27
C LEU A 26 -5.09 -61.71 12.88
N GLN A 27 -4.84 -62.36 11.74
CA GLN A 27 -3.48 -62.55 11.21
C GLN A 27 -2.93 -61.31 10.50
N GLN A 28 -3.79 -60.38 10.09
CA GLN A 28 -3.37 -59.10 9.56
C GLN A 28 -2.96 -58.19 10.72
N SER A 29 -1.69 -57.75 10.73
CA SER A 29 -1.24 -56.77 11.73
C SER A 29 -2.15 -55.54 11.63
N PRO A 30 -2.71 -55.05 12.75
CA PRO A 30 -3.60 -53.91 12.73
C PRO A 30 -2.86 -52.72 12.13
N GLN A 31 -3.31 -52.28 10.96
CA GLN A 31 -2.83 -51.06 10.34
C GLN A 31 -3.57 -49.90 11.00
N TRP A 32 -2.86 -49.10 11.78
CA TRP A 32 -3.38 -47.85 12.32
C TRP A 32 -3.55 -46.86 11.17
N THR A 33 -4.72 -46.87 10.53
CA THR A 33 -5.07 -45.83 9.55
C THR A 33 -5.63 -44.65 10.30
N PHE A 34 -4.88 -43.55 10.31
CA PHE A 34 -5.28 -42.32 10.95
C PHE A 34 -6.30 -41.58 10.08
N SER A 35 -7.52 -41.39 10.60
CA SER A 35 -8.57 -40.62 9.94
C SER A 35 -8.86 -39.33 10.73
N GLY A 36 -8.01 -38.32 10.57
CA GLY A 36 -8.23 -37.00 11.19
C GLY A 36 -6.95 -36.16 11.28
N ARG A 37 -7.04 -34.91 11.74
CA ARG A 37 -5.87 -34.02 11.96
C ARG A 37 -5.31 -34.08 13.40
N SER A 38 -5.90 -34.89 14.29
CA SER A 38 -5.52 -34.98 15.71
C SER A 38 -5.48 -36.44 16.19
N GLY A 39 -4.31 -36.98 16.50
CA GLY A 39 -4.14 -38.31 17.10
C GLY A 39 -4.80 -38.36 18.47
N LEU A 40 -5.29 -39.53 18.90
CA LEU A 40 -5.88 -39.74 20.23
C LEU A 40 -4.96 -39.30 21.40
N PHE A 41 -3.68 -39.09 21.12
CA PHE A 41 -2.62 -38.72 22.05
C PHE A 41 -1.98 -37.35 21.77
N VAL A 42 -2.51 -36.61 20.78
CA VAL A 42 -2.10 -35.21 20.55
C VAL A 42 -3.17 -34.34 21.19
N PRO A 43 -2.89 -33.70 22.34
CA PRO A 43 -3.86 -32.80 22.96
C PRO A 43 -4.23 -31.69 21.96
N GLU A 44 -5.51 -31.36 21.89
CA GLU A 44 -5.96 -30.19 21.15
C GLU A 44 -5.35 -28.95 21.81
N LYS A 45 -4.78 -28.05 21.00
CA LYS A 45 -4.21 -26.81 21.54
C LYS A 45 -5.36 -25.89 21.97
N TYR A 46 -5.40 -25.56 23.26
CA TYR A 46 -6.36 -24.61 23.82
C TYR A 46 -5.69 -23.26 24.03
N PHE A 47 -6.41 -22.19 23.68
CA PHE A 47 -6.01 -20.80 23.85
C PHE A 47 -7.10 -20.04 24.61
N ILE A 48 -6.78 -18.88 25.17
CA ILE A 48 -7.79 -18.00 25.74
C ILE A 48 -8.28 -17.09 24.60
N GLY A 49 -9.55 -17.23 24.23
CA GLY A 49 -10.19 -16.37 23.23
C GLY A 49 -10.31 -14.92 23.73
N ALA A 50 -10.61 -13.99 22.83
CA ALA A 50 -10.81 -12.58 23.15
C ALA A 50 -11.97 -12.34 24.15
N ASP A 51 -12.86 -13.32 24.31
CA ASP A 51 -13.96 -13.38 25.28
C ASP A 51 -13.54 -13.91 26.66
N GLY A 52 -12.26 -14.29 26.83
CA GLY A 52 -11.71 -14.87 28.05
C GLY A 52 -12.04 -16.36 28.24
N LEU A 53 -12.61 -17.03 27.24
CA LEU A 53 -12.98 -18.45 27.32
C LEU A 53 -11.92 -19.35 26.66
N PRO A 54 -11.75 -20.60 27.11
CA PRO A 54 -10.92 -21.57 26.42
C PRO A 54 -11.48 -21.86 25.04
N ALA A 55 -10.67 -21.63 24.01
CA ALA A 55 -11.04 -21.81 22.63
C ALA A 55 -10.00 -22.68 21.91
N THR A 56 -10.44 -23.47 20.94
CA THR A 56 -9.55 -24.32 20.13
C THR A 56 -9.39 -23.73 18.74
N LEU A 57 -8.36 -24.19 18.02
CA LEU A 57 -8.10 -23.80 16.63
C LEU A 57 -9.28 -24.06 15.68
N LYS A 58 -10.22 -24.94 16.06
CA LYS A 58 -11.41 -25.28 15.28
C LYS A 58 -12.62 -24.41 15.61
N THR A 59 -12.68 -23.84 16.80
CA THR A 59 -13.88 -23.12 17.30
C THR A 59 -13.73 -21.61 17.24
N SER A 60 -12.50 -21.09 17.27
CA SER A 60 -12.24 -19.66 17.27
C SER A 60 -11.04 -19.31 16.39
N GLN A 61 -11.13 -18.19 15.70
CA GLN A 61 -9.96 -17.54 15.12
C GLN A 61 -9.14 -16.92 16.25
N VAL A 62 -7.89 -17.36 16.43
CA VAL A 62 -7.04 -16.91 17.55
C VAL A 62 -6.52 -15.50 17.27
N HIS A 63 -6.13 -15.23 16.02
CA HIS A 63 -5.54 -13.96 15.59
C HIS A 63 -6.31 -13.34 14.42
N PRO A 64 -7.52 -12.79 14.65
CA PRO A 64 -8.25 -12.07 13.60
C PRO A 64 -7.42 -10.89 13.09
N PRO A 65 -7.37 -10.62 11.76
CA PRO A 65 -8.19 -11.21 10.71
C PRO A 65 -7.62 -12.47 10.04
N VAL A 66 -6.46 -12.99 10.48
CA VAL A 66 -5.72 -14.08 9.82
C VAL A 66 -6.28 -15.47 10.21
N PRO A 67 -6.65 -16.35 9.26
CA PRO A 67 -7.15 -17.69 9.57
C PRO A 67 -6.10 -18.56 10.25
N ASN A 68 -6.53 -19.41 11.19
CA ASN A 68 -5.63 -20.31 11.90
C ASN A 68 -4.93 -21.29 10.96
N GLU A 69 -5.61 -21.71 9.89
CA GLU A 69 -5.06 -22.64 8.89
C GLU A 69 -3.84 -22.05 8.17
N TRP A 70 -3.85 -20.73 7.91
CA TRP A 70 -2.72 -20.06 7.27
C TRP A 70 -1.50 -20.04 8.20
N LEU A 71 -1.71 -19.72 9.48
CA LEU A 71 -0.64 -19.77 10.49
C LEU A 71 -0.08 -21.19 10.66
N GLU A 72 -0.94 -22.22 10.61
CA GLU A 72 -0.51 -23.63 10.68
C GLU A 72 0.25 -24.07 9.42
N GLU A 73 -0.20 -23.66 8.23
CA GLU A 73 0.42 -24.01 6.95
C GLU A 73 1.85 -23.51 6.86
N TYR A 74 2.09 -22.27 7.30
CA TYR A 74 3.43 -21.67 7.33
C TYR A 74 4.21 -21.96 8.63
N GLY A 75 3.67 -22.78 9.53
CA GLY A 75 4.36 -23.18 10.76
C GLY A 75 4.63 -22.04 11.75
N LEU A 76 3.83 -20.96 11.67
CA LEU A 76 3.96 -19.79 12.52
C LEU A 76 3.52 -20.11 13.97
N PRO A 77 4.13 -19.48 14.99
CA PRO A 77 3.83 -19.77 16.39
C PRO A 77 2.46 -19.17 16.78
N ILE A 78 1.38 -19.85 16.41
CA ILE A 78 -0.01 -19.42 16.69
C ILE A 78 -0.32 -19.18 18.18
N ALA A 79 0.50 -19.72 19.08
CA ALA A 79 0.38 -19.51 20.52
C ALA A 79 0.85 -18.12 20.97
N ASP A 80 1.70 -17.47 20.18
CA ASP A 80 2.26 -16.18 20.51
C ASP A 80 1.22 -15.09 20.23
N ALA A 81 1.02 -14.21 21.22
CA ALA A 81 0.04 -13.12 21.12
C ALA A 81 0.42 -12.08 20.04
N ASP A 82 1.72 -11.96 19.76
CA ASP A 82 2.31 -11.03 18.80
C ASP A 82 2.66 -11.70 17.46
N VAL A 83 2.17 -12.93 17.19
CA VAL A 83 2.51 -13.66 15.96
C VAL A 83 2.23 -12.86 14.69
N LEU A 84 1.23 -11.97 14.69
CA LEU A 84 0.93 -11.12 13.54
C LEU A 84 1.96 -10.03 13.27
N ASP A 85 2.65 -9.57 14.32
CA ASP A 85 3.68 -8.52 14.26
C ASP A 85 5.09 -9.10 14.10
N GLN A 86 5.23 -10.43 14.15
CA GLN A 86 6.50 -11.12 13.95
C GLN A 86 6.91 -11.13 12.48
N ASP A 87 8.23 -11.14 12.26
CA ASP A 87 8.92 -11.21 10.97
C ASP A 87 9.92 -12.39 11.04
N PRO A 88 9.49 -13.62 10.69
CA PRO A 88 10.30 -14.83 10.82
C PRO A 88 11.48 -14.89 9.84
N ASP A 89 11.30 -14.42 8.62
CA ASP A 89 12.29 -14.48 7.54
C ASP A 89 13.17 -13.21 7.43
N ARG A 90 12.83 -12.18 8.22
CA ARG A 90 13.59 -10.94 8.42
C ARG A 90 13.70 -10.09 7.15
N ASP A 91 12.65 -10.10 6.34
CA ASP A 91 12.54 -9.29 5.12
C ASP A 91 12.03 -7.86 5.41
N GLY A 92 11.56 -7.60 6.63
CA GLY A 92 11.01 -6.33 7.09
C GLY A 92 9.50 -6.17 6.86
N PHE A 93 8.78 -7.23 6.55
CA PHE A 93 7.32 -7.31 6.56
C PHE A 93 6.85 -8.15 7.75
N THR A 94 5.67 -7.82 8.26
CA THR A 94 5.06 -8.62 9.34
C THR A 94 4.17 -9.68 8.72
N ASN A 95 3.94 -10.77 9.46
CA ASN A 95 3.01 -11.82 9.05
C ASN A 95 1.63 -11.28 8.65
N LEU A 96 1.14 -10.20 9.27
CA LEU A 96 -0.11 -9.55 8.88
C LEU A 96 -0.04 -8.90 7.50
N ASP A 97 1.06 -8.21 7.17
CA ASP A 97 1.23 -7.57 5.86
C ASP A 97 1.30 -8.61 4.75
N GLU A 98 1.99 -9.71 5.01
CA GLU A 98 2.16 -10.80 4.05
C GLU A 98 0.87 -11.58 3.83
N TRP A 99 0.07 -11.75 4.89
CA TRP A 99 -1.27 -12.30 4.74
C TRP A 99 -2.16 -11.41 3.84
N GLN A 100 -2.08 -10.09 4.01
CA GLN A 100 -2.78 -9.13 3.14
C GLN A 100 -2.22 -9.10 1.72
N GLY A 101 -0.90 -9.26 1.57
CA GLY A 101 -0.20 -9.32 0.29
C GLY A 101 -0.27 -10.67 -0.42
N HIS A 102 -0.86 -11.69 0.23
CA HIS A 102 -0.90 -13.07 -0.25
C HIS A 102 0.49 -13.66 -0.56
N THR A 103 1.45 -13.36 0.31
CA THR A 103 2.84 -13.82 0.21
C THR A 103 3.18 -14.85 1.29
N ASN A 104 4.44 -15.31 1.33
CA ASN A 104 4.87 -16.42 2.16
C ASN A 104 5.75 -15.92 3.31
N PRO A 105 5.28 -16.00 4.57
CA PRO A 105 5.95 -15.45 5.75
C PRO A 105 7.20 -16.18 6.23
N THR A 106 7.66 -17.14 5.43
CA THR A 106 8.85 -17.94 5.72
C THR A 106 9.88 -17.86 4.60
N ASP A 107 9.57 -17.16 3.51
CA ASP A 107 10.46 -17.02 2.36
C ASP A 107 10.74 -15.55 2.08
N GLN A 108 11.97 -15.15 2.40
CA GLN A 108 12.49 -13.78 2.25
C GLN A 108 12.33 -13.19 0.84
N ASN A 109 12.20 -14.01 -0.21
CA ASN A 109 12.01 -13.51 -1.58
C ASN A 109 10.55 -13.32 -1.95
N SER A 110 9.63 -13.84 -1.14
CA SER A 110 8.21 -13.81 -1.37
C SER A 110 7.58 -12.78 -0.46
N HIS A 111 7.73 -11.50 -0.83
CA HIS A 111 7.27 -10.37 -0.03
C HIS A 111 6.37 -9.41 -0.84
N PRO A 112 5.50 -8.62 -0.19
CA PRO A 112 4.72 -7.58 -0.86
C PRO A 112 5.61 -6.47 -1.42
N ASP A 113 5.07 -5.62 -2.29
CA ASP A 113 5.81 -4.45 -2.77
C ASP A 113 6.13 -3.50 -1.60
N TYR A 114 7.37 -2.98 -1.54
CA TYR A 114 7.81 -2.01 -0.56
C TYR A 114 6.92 -0.75 -0.52
N VAL A 115 6.26 -0.41 -1.63
CA VAL A 115 5.31 0.71 -1.68
C VAL A 115 4.15 0.53 -0.71
N THR A 116 3.77 -0.70 -0.36
CA THR A 116 2.69 -0.98 0.61
C THR A 116 2.99 -0.45 2.01
N LYS A 117 4.28 -0.28 2.35
CA LYS A 117 4.75 0.30 3.62
C LYS A 117 4.83 1.82 3.61
N LEU A 118 4.48 2.45 2.50
CA LEU A 118 4.42 3.90 2.37
C LEU A 118 3.03 4.40 2.77
N THR A 119 2.98 5.40 3.64
CA THR A 119 1.73 6.07 4.05
C THR A 119 1.90 7.58 3.99
N VAL A 120 0.81 8.31 3.77
CA VAL A 120 0.84 9.78 3.84
C VAL A 120 0.74 10.21 5.30
N ALA A 121 1.75 10.94 5.81
CA ALA A 121 1.68 11.58 7.13
C ALA A 121 0.93 12.91 7.06
N SER A 122 1.25 13.74 6.08
CA SER A 122 0.60 15.03 5.89
C SER A 122 0.68 15.49 4.45
N ALA A 123 -0.29 16.30 4.03
CA ALA A 123 -0.27 17.02 2.77
C ALA A 123 -0.48 18.50 3.06
N SER A 124 0.42 19.34 2.55
CA SER A 124 0.37 20.80 2.67
C SER A 124 0.53 21.45 1.30
N MET A 125 0.13 22.71 1.21
CA MET A 125 0.41 23.54 0.03
C MET A 125 1.51 24.52 0.44
N GLU A 126 2.68 24.41 -0.19
CA GLU A 126 3.80 25.33 0.04
C GLU A 126 3.85 26.40 -1.05
N PRO A 127 4.13 27.67 -0.70
CA PRO A 127 4.31 28.72 -1.68
C PRO A 127 5.57 28.45 -2.52
N PHE A 128 5.39 28.34 -3.84
CA PHE A 128 6.43 28.19 -4.83
C PHE A 128 6.59 29.47 -5.65
N HIS A 129 7.81 29.98 -5.73
CA HIS A 129 8.14 31.30 -6.23
C HIS A 129 8.71 31.25 -7.64
N PHE A 130 8.02 31.92 -8.54
CA PHE A 130 8.46 32.14 -9.92
C PHE A 130 8.83 33.60 -10.12
N MET A 131 9.82 33.86 -10.96
CA MET A 131 10.15 35.21 -11.40
C MET A 131 10.35 35.26 -12.91
N PHE A 132 9.60 36.14 -13.57
CA PHE A 132 9.82 36.49 -14.97
C PHE A 132 10.98 37.51 -15.04
N SER A 133 12.19 37.01 -15.28
CA SER A 133 13.42 37.80 -15.14
C SER A 133 13.76 38.64 -16.36
N SER A 134 13.55 38.12 -17.57
CA SER A 134 14.02 38.76 -18.80
C SER A 134 13.18 38.35 -20.00
N ARG A 135 13.14 39.22 -21.01
CA ARG A 135 12.49 38.95 -22.29
C ARG A 135 13.46 39.26 -23.41
N THR A 136 13.57 38.35 -24.38
CA THR A 136 14.32 38.54 -25.62
C THR A 136 13.45 38.07 -26.77
N GLU A 137 12.88 39.04 -27.51
CA GLU A 137 11.93 38.78 -28.59
C GLU A 137 10.73 37.94 -28.12
N ASP A 138 10.71 36.66 -28.49
CA ASP A 138 9.67 35.67 -28.17
C ASP A 138 10.07 34.69 -27.05
N THR A 139 11.26 34.89 -26.47
CA THR A 139 11.81 34.05 -25.41
C THR A 139 11.72 34.76 -24.05
N PHE A 140 11.25 34.04 -23.05
CA PHE A 140 11.05 34.49 -21.69
C PHE A 140 11.99 33.76 -20.73
N GLY A 141 12.83 34.52 -20.03
CA GLY A 141 13.68 34.01 -18.97
C GLY A 141 12.90 33.85 -17.66
N ILE A 142 12.61 32.62 -17.27
CA ILE A 142 11.89 32.29 -16.04
C ILE A 142 12.86 31.70 -15.02
N ASN A 143 12.83 32.25 -13.81
CA ASN A 143 13.55 31.74 -12.65
C ASN A 143 12.58 31.05 -11.71
N THR A 144 12.84 29.79 -11.41
CA THR A 144 12.23 29.05 -10.31
C THR A 144 13.09 29.27 -9.07
N ILE A 145 12.69 30.15 -8.15
CA ILE A 145 13.56 30.58 -7.05
C ILE A 145 13.82 29.44 -6.05
N ASP A 146 12.80 28.61 -5.81
CA ASP A 146 12.91 27.49 -4.86
C ASP A 146 13.71 26.29 -5.41
N TYR A 147 13.90 26.22 -6.74
CA TYR A 147 14.85 25.29 -7.34
C TYR A 147 16.20 25.97 -7.55
N THR A 148 17.30 25.30 -7.23
CA THR A 148 18.66 25.72 -7.60
C THR A 148 18.94 25.46 -9.09
N GLN A 149 17.97 25.80 -9.95
CA GLN A 149 18.06 25.65 -11.39
C GLN A 149 18.49 26.96 -12.06
N PRO A 150 19.23 26.89 -13.17
CA PRO A 150 19.55 28.08 -13.96
C PRO A 150 18.28 28.70 -14.56
N THR A 151 18.36 29.97 -14.95
CA THR A 151 17.30 30.66 -15.71
C THR A 151 16.91 29.84 -16.94
N GLN A 152 15.62 29.53 -17.06
CA GLN A 152 15.08 28.81 -18.20
C GLN A 152 14.54 29.79 -19.22
N PHE A 153 14.94 29.64 -20.47
CA PHE A 153 14.53 30.49 -21.58
C PHE A 153 13.48 29.76 -22.40
N LEU A 154 12.22 30.17 -22.29
CA LEU A 154 11.04 29.43 -22.79
C LEU A 154 10.17 30.33 -23.67
N THR A 155 9.43 29.74 -24.60
CA THR A 155 8.51 30.46 -25.50
C THR A 155 7.04 30.20 -25.15
N VAL A 156 6.11 30.93 -25.78
CA VAL A 156 4.67 30.64 -25.60
C VAL A 156 4.37 29.24 -26.14
N GLY A 157 3.81 28.39 -25.28
CA GLY A 157 3.54 26.98 -25.58
C GLY A 157 4.53 26.01 -24.94
N ASP A 158 5.61 26.49 -24.32
CA ASP A 158 6.56 25.64 -23.59
C ASP A 158 6.17 25.48 -22.12
N THR A 159 6.61 24.37 -21.53
CA THR A 159 6.41 24.03 -20.12
C THR A 159 7.69 24.29 -19.33
N ILE A 160 7.59 24.94 -18.17
CA ILE A 160 8.74 25.23 -17.31
C ILE A 160 9.28 23.93 -16.73
N GLY A 161 10.55 23.63 -17.03
CA GLY A 161 11.26 22.46 -16.52
C GLY A 161 11.24 22.38 -15.00
N GLY A 162 11.01 21.17 -14.47
CA GLY A 162 10.81 20.95 -13.04
C GLY A 162 9.40 21.28 -12.53
N THR A 163 8.51 21.79 -13.39
CA THR A 163 7.11 22.04 -13.07
C THR A 163 6.20 21.59 -14.23
N ARG A 164 4.88 21.71 -14.06
CA ARG A 164 3.89 21.51 -15.12
C ARG A 164 3.16 22.78 -15.54
N PHE A 165 3.81 23.92 -15.34
CA PHE A 165 3.26 25.19 -15.78
C PHE A 165 3.66 25.46 -17.22
N LYS A 166 2.65 25.53 -18.08
CA LYS A 166 2.79 25.86 -19.50
C LYS A 166 2.50 27.33 -19.73
N ILE A 167 3.33 28.00 -20.51
CA ILE A 167 3.11 29.39 -20.90
C ILE A 167 2.00 29.43 -21.95
N ILE A 168 0.85 30.00 -21.60
CA ILE A 168 -0.30 30.08 -22.52
C ILE A 168 -0.31 31.37 -23.29
N LYS A 169 -0.02 32.48 -22.62
CA LYS A 169 -0.19 33.81 -23.21
C LYS A 169 0.79 34.81 -22.65
N PHE A 170 1.28 35.66 -23.52
CA PHE A 170 2.04 36.84 -23.17
C PHE A 170 1.21 38.09 -23.44
N THR A 171 1.18 39.01 -22.48
CA THR A 171 0.49 40.31 -22.60
C THR A 171 1.50 41.43 -22.36
N PRO A 172 1.91 42.16 -23.40
CA PRO A 172 2.82 43.28 -23.22
C PRO A 172 2.13 44.39 -22.43
N LYS A 173 2.79 44.86 -21.37
CA LYS A 173 2.30 45.97 -20.53
C LYS A 173 3.45 46.87 -20.13
N SER A 174 3.17 48.15 -20.01
CA SER A 174 4.14 49.13 -19.55
C SER A 174 3.46 50.11 -18.60
N GLU A 175 4.11 50.37 -17.47
CA GLU A 175 3.62 51.27 -16.44
C GLU A 175 4.62 52.41 -16.26
N LEU A 176 4.11 53.61 -16.01
CA LEU A 176 4.93 54.75 -15.63
C LEU A 176 5.26 54.61 -14.14
N ASN A 177 6.56 54.57 -13.81
CA ASN A 177 6.98 54.62 -12.43
C ASN A 177 6.78 56.02 -11.82
N GLN A 178 6.99 56.14 -10.51
CA GLN A 178 6.93 57.41 -9.77
C GLN A 178 7.88 58.52 -10.27
N TYR A 179 8.81 58.19 -11.17
CA TYR A 179 9.80 59.09 -11.76
C TYR A 179 9.52 59.39 -13.25
N GLY A 180 8.38 58.91 -13.80
CA GLY A 180 7.99 59.13 -15.20
C GLY A 180 8.71 58.24 -16.22
N THR A 181 9.49 57.25 -15.78
CA THR A 181 10.11 56.25 -16.66
C THR A 181 9.11 55.15 -16.97
N SER A 182 8.99 54.77 -18.25
CA SER A 182 8.20 53.61 -18.66
C SER A 182 8.94 52.32 -18.27
N LEU A 183 8.39 51.60 -17.30
CA LEU A 183 8.85 50.28 -16.87
C LEU A 183 8.04 49.22 -17.62
N ASP A 184 8.75 48.25 -18.19
CA ASP A 184 8.13 47.06 -18.78
C ASP A 184 7.60 46.16 -17.66
N VAL A 185 6.28 46.06 -17.55
CA VAL A 185 5.57 45.21 -16.57
C VAL A 185 4.76 44.15 -17.30
N SER A 186 5.28 43.67 -18.42
CA SER A 186 4.62 42.65 -19.21
C SER A 186 4.26 41.42 -18.38
N GLU A 187 3.11 40.82 -18.72
CA GLU A 187 2.52 39.70 -18.00
C GLU A 187 2.65 38.41 -18.81
N LEU A 188 3.05 37.35 -18.14
CA LEU A 188 3.02 35.97 -18.64
C LEU A 188 1.95 35.19 -17.90
N LEU A 189 0.98 34.68 -18.64
CA LEU A 189 -0.03 33.77 -18.13
C LEU A 189 0.46 32.34 -18.30
N LEU A 190 0.55 31.63 -17.18
CA LEU A 190 0.83 30.20 -17.12
C LEU A 190 -0.41 29.45 -16.71
N GLU A 191 -0.51 28.21 -17.17
CA GLU A 191 -1.53 27.27 -16.77
C GLU A 191 -0.86 25.96 -16.36
N HIS A 192 -1.28 25.41 -15.23
CA HIS A 192 -0.88 24.07 -14.83
C HIS A 192 -1.56 23.04 -15.73
N GLU A 193 -0.79 22.12 -16.33
CA GLU A 193 -1.33 21.16 -17.31
C GLU A 193 -2.45 20.28 -16.75
N ASP A 194 -2.28 19.75 -15.53
CA ASP A 194 -3.26 18.88 -14.87
C ASP A 194 -4.43 19.62 -14.20
N THR A 195 -4.15 20.62 -13.34
CA THR A 195 -5.19 21.29 -12.53
C THR A 195 -5.89 22.44 -13.25
N LYS A 196 -5.36 22.88 -14.41
CA LYS A 196 -5.81 24.07 -15.14
C LYS A 196 -5.75 25.36 -14.32
N GLU A 197 -4.96 25.35 -13.25
CA GLU A 197 -4.74 26.51 -12.40
C GLU A 197 -3.90 27.55 -13.14
N GLN A 198 -4.34 28.80 -13.13
CA GLN A 198 -3.69 29.88 -13.87
C GLN A 198 -2.87 30.77 -12.94
N LEU A 199 -1.65 31.09 -13.38
CA LEU A 199 -0.72 31.96 -12.66
C LEU A 199 -0.24 33.08 -13.59
N THR A 200 -0.31 34.32 -13.14
CA THR A 200 0.21 35.47 -13.88
C THR A 200 1.53 35.93 -13.30
N LEU A 201 2.62 35.84 -14.07
CA LEU A 201 3.91 36.43 -13.73
C LEU A 201 3.99 37.83 -14.32
N VAL A 202 4.27 38.81 -13.47
CA VAL A 202 4.63 40.15 -13.90
C VAL A 202 6.16 40.23 -14.01
N LYS A 203 6.67 40.86 -15.06
CA LYS A 203 8.11 41.04 -15.26
C LYS A 203 8.77 41.65 -14.03
N GLU A 204 9.92 41.09 -13.64
CA GLU A 204 10.73 41.46 -12.48
C GLU A 204 10.02 41.38 -11.12
N LYS A 205 8.82 40.78 -11.05
CA LYS A 205 8.12 40.49 -9.80
C LYS A 205 8.11 39.00 -9.52
N VAL A 206 8.21 38.66 -8.25
CA VAL A 206 8.03 37.30 -7.76
C VAL A 206 6.54 37.02 -7.65
N ALA A 207 6.09 35.95 -8.30
CA ALA A 207 4.74 35.42 -8.10
C ALA A 207 4.83 34.10 -7.33
N THR A 208 3.82 33.84 -6.51
CA THR A 208 3.74 32.65 -5.67
C THR A 208 2.60 31.77 -6.16
N SER A 209 2.88 30.49 -6.41
CA SER A 209 1.89 29.46 -6.70
C SER A 209 1.94 28.40 -5.61
N PRO A 210 0.81 27.92 -5.09
CA PRO A 210 0.82 26.87 -4.10
C PRO A 210 1.17 25.52 -4.75
N GLN A 211 2.32 24.94 -4.39
CA GLN A 211 2.69 23.58 -4.80
C GLN A 211 2.30 22.58 -3.70
N SER A 212 1.62 21.50 -4.08
CA SER A 212 1.30 20.42 -3.15
C SER A 212 2.56 19.68 -2.73
N VAL A 213 2.78 19.59 -1.42
CA VAL A 213 3.88 18.87 -0.78
C VAL A 213 3.28 17.79 0.11
N VAL A 214 3.81 16.57 -0.03
CA VAL A 214 3.39 15.42 0.74
C VAL A 214 4.55 14.97 1.61
N THR A 215 4.30 14.82 2.91
CA THR A 215 5.20 14.12 3.82
C THR A 215 4.78 12.66 3.82
N PHE A 216 5.64 11.79 3.32
CA PHE A 216 5.44 10.35 3.40
C PHE A 216 6.12 9.80 4.65
N THR A 217 5.48 8.80 5.26
CA THR A 217 6.05 7.95 6.30
C THR A 217 6.27 6.57 5.70
N TYR A 218 7.52 6.11 5.75
CA TYR A 218 7.93 4.79 5.27
C TYR A 218 8.27 3.90 6.46
N SER A 219 7.45 2.89 6.69
CA SER A 219 7.51 2.03 7.89
C SER A 219 8.31 0.73 7.69
N TRP A 220 9.11 0.65 6.63
CA TRP A 220 10.00 -0.49 6.38
C TRP A 220 11.45 -0.18 6.80
N PRO A 221 12.19 -1.16 7.35
CA PRO A 221 11.74 -2.50 7.73
C PRO A 221 10.89 -2.48 9.01
N ALA A 222 9.99 -3.45 9.12
CA ALA A 222 9.20 -3.69 10.34
C ALA A 222 10.12 -3.80 11.57
N GLY A 223 9.71 -3.17 12.67
CA GLY A 223 10.49 -3.12 13.91
C GLY A 223 11.55 -2.02 14.00
N LYS A 224 11.74 -1.18 12.96
CA LYS A 224 12.55 0.06 13.04
C LYS A 224 11.67 1.30 13.09
N SER A 225 12.28 2.43 13.51
CA SER A 225 11.61 3.72 13.48
C SER A 225 11.27 4.11 12.04
N PRO A 226 10.01 4.48 11.76
CA PRO A 226 9.60 4.86 10.42
C PRO A 226 10.36 6.10 9.96
N GLN A 227 10.71 6.13 8.67
CA GLN A 227 11.42 7.24 8.05
C GLN A 227 10.43 8.21 7.43
N GLN A 228 10.60 9.50 7.68
CA GLN A 228 9.79 10.53 7.05
C GLN A 228 10.61 11.30 6.02
N PHE A 229 9.99 11.59 4.88
CA PHE A 229 10.57 12.43 3.85
C PHE A 229 9.48 13.19 3.10
N GLN A 230 9.86 14.36 2.60
CA GLN A 230 8.96 15.25 1.87
C GLN A 230 9.17 15.10 0.37
N VAL A 231 8.06 14.98 -0.36
CA VAL A 231 8.03 14.89 -1.82
C VAL A 231 7.08 15.94 -2.34
N ARG A 232 7.57 16.80 -3.23
CA ARG A 232 6.74 17.79 -3.93
C ARG A 232 6.03 17.14 -5.10
N LYS A 233 4.89 17.71 -5.52
CA LYS A 233 4.23 17.30 -6.76
C LYS A 233 5.24 17.33 -7.93
N ASP A 234 5.21 16.27 -8.73
CA ASP A 234 6.12 15.95 -9.84
C ASP A 234 7.56 15.59 -9.50
N GLN A 235 7.91 15.56 -8.21
CA GLN A 235 9.24 15.12 -7.78
C GLN A 235 9.36 13.59 -7.86
N GLU A 236 10.50 13.13 -8.36
CA GLU A 236 10.89 11.72 -8.33
C GLU A 236 11.58 11.37 -7.02
N PHE A 237 11.30 10.18 -6.50
CA PHE A 237 11.95 9.60 -5.33
C PHE A 237 12.08 8.08 -5.50
N SER A 238 12.94 7.46 -4.71
CA SER A 238 13.11 6.00 -4.65
C SER A 238 12.93 5.50 -3.23
N LEU A 239 12.60 4.22 -3.09
CA LEU A 239 12.41 3.57 -1.79
C LEU A 239 13.52 2.53 -1.60
N LYS A 240 14.15 2.52 -0.42
CA LYS A 240 15.10 1.46 -0.06
C LYS A 240 14.33 0.18 0.26
N PRO A 241 14.84 -1.00 -0.11
CA PRO A 241 16.18 -1.26 -0.66
C PRO A 241 16.30 -1.06 -2.19
N ASN A 242 15.17 -0.96 -2.91
CA ASN A 242 15.14 -0.93 -4.36
C ASN A 242 15.27 0.50 -4.93
N GLU A 243 16.50 1.02 -4.93
CA GLU A 243 16.80 2.36 -5.46
C GLU A 243 16.67 2.48 -7.00
N GLU A 244 16.64 1.35 -7.71
CA GLU A 244 16.45 1.30 -9.16
C GLU A 244 15.03 1.68 -9.60
N ILE A 245 14.04 1.48 -8.72
CA ILE A 245 12.65 1.83 -8.99
C ILE A 245 12.43 3.28 -8.53
N LYS A 246 12.08 4.14 -9.48
CA LYS A 246 11.73 5.53 -9.21
C LYS A 246 10.23 5.72 -9.26
N TYR A 247 9.71 6.35 -8.22
CA TYR A 247 8.33 6.78 -8.10
C TYR A 247 8.24 8.29 -8.30
N LYS A 248 7.13 8.75 -8.88
CA LYS A 248 6.83 10.17 -9.07
C LYS A 248 5.48 10.50 -8.46
N LEU A 249 5.42 11.57 -7.66
CA LEU A 249 4.17 12.07 -7.12
C LEU A 249 3.40 12.82 -8.21
N ILE A 250 2.23 12.31 -8.61
CA ILE A 250 1.44 12.90 -9.71
C ILE A 250 0.34 13.80 -9.18
N ASP A 251 -0.35 13.37 -8.13
CA ASP A 251 -1.53 14.06 -7.60
C ASP A 251 -1.62 13.93 -6.09
N VAL A 252 -2.27 14.91 -5.46
CA VAL A 252 -2.47 14.98 -4.02
C VAL A 252 -3.92 15.35 -3.77
N GLN A 253 -4.68 14.39 -3.24
CA GLN A 253 -6.07 14.54 -2.89
C GLN A 253 -6.22 14.69 -1.37
N PRO A 254 -7.35 15.25 -0.88
CA PRO A 254 -7.56 15.44 0.56
C PRO A 254 -7.48 14.15 1.40
N ALA A 255 -7.70 12.99 0.79
CA ALA A 255 -7.72 11.68 1.46
C ALA A 255 -6.67 10.67 0.95
N LYS A 256 -5.89 11.02 -0.08
CA LYS A 256 -4.86 10.14 -0.65
C LYS A 256 -3.84 10.89 -1.50
N ALA A 257 -2.63 10.38 -1.60
CA ALA A 257 -1.65 10.79 -2.61
C ALA A 257 -1.61 9.75 -3.74
N VAL A 258 -1.44 10.19 -4.98
CA VAL A 258 -1.29 9.30 -6.14
C VAL A 258 0.15 9.39 -6.62
N ILE A 259 0.83 8.24 -6.67
CA ILE A 259 2.18 8.10 -7.19
C ILE A 259 2.18 7.19 -8.43
N VAL A 260 3.22 7.28 -9.25
CA VAL A 260 3.42 6.39 -10.40
C VAL A 260 4.84 5.86 -10.43
N ASN A 261 4.99 4.59 -10.80
CA ASN A 261 6.29 4.02 -11.11
C ASN A 261 6.75 4.52 -12.49
N THR A 262 7.95 5.10 -12.57
CA THR A 262 8.49 5.65 -13.84
C THR A 262 8.70 4.58 -14.91
N GLN A 263 8.89 3.31 -14.54
CA GLN A 263 9.01 2.19 -15.46
C GLN A 263 7.64 1.70 -15.97
N LYS A 264 6.58 1.94 -15.19
CA LYS A 264 5.19 1.56 -15.50
C LYS A 264 4.25 2.77 -15.34
N PRO A 265 4.34 3.77 -16.23
CA PRO A 265 3.60 5.02 -16.08
C PRO A 265 2.08 4.89 -16.18
N ASN A 266 1.58 3.75 -16.67
CA ASN A 266 0.14 3.50 -16.87
C ASN A 266 -0.55 2.89 -15.64
N GLU A 267 0.18 2.62 -14.56
CA GLU A 267 -0.34 2.00 -13.33
C GLU A 267 -0.16 3.00 -12.16
N PRO A 268 -1.14 3.90 -11.93
CA PRO A 268 -1.10 4.79 -10.78
C PRO A 268 -1.35 4.01 -9.48
N ILE A 269 -0.58 4.34 -8.44
CA ILE A 269 -0.66 3.74 -7.12
C ILE A 269 -1.22 4.78 -6.15
N GLU A 270 -2.28 4.41 -5.43
CA GLU A 270 -2.92 5.28 -4.45
C GLU A 270 -2.39 4.98 -3.04
N ILE A 271 -1.90 6.02 -2.36
CA ILE A 271 -1.36 5.95 -1.01
C ILE A 271 -2.30 6.72 -0.07
N GLY A 272 -2.88 6.01 0.89
CA GLY A 272 -3.76 6.59 1.91
C GLY A 272 -3.00 7.33 3.00
N PHE A 273 -3.73 8.14 3.78
CA PHE A 273 -3.20 8.68 5.03
C PHE A 273 -2.99 7.56 6.04
N GLY A 274 -1.84 7.58 6.71
CA GLY A 274 -1.58 6.69 7.83
C GLY A 274 -2.56 6.98 8.97
N ALA A 275 -2.83 5.98 9.81
CA ALA A 275 -3.55 6.21 11.05
C ALA A 275 -2.79 7.25 11.91
N PRO A 276 -3.49 8.20 12.55
CA PRO A 276 -2.88 9.24 13.37
C PRO A 276 -2.13 8.68 14.60
#